data_AF-A0A536Z9V2-F1
#
_entry.id   AF-A0A536Z9V2-F1
#
_cell.length_a   1.000
_cell.length_b   1.000
_cell.length_c   1.000
_cell.angle_alpha   90.00
_cell.angle_beta   90.00
_cell.angle_gamma   90.00
#
_symmetry.space_group_name_H-M   'P 1'
#
loop_
_entity.id
_entity.type
_entity.pdbx_description
1 polymer ?
#
loop_
_entity_poly.entity_id
_entity_poly.type
_entity_poly.pdbx_seq_one_letter_code
_entity_poly.pdbx_strand_id
1 'polypeptide(L)'
;MFDVGFSELMVIAVVALIVIGPERLPRVARTMGHLFGRLQRYVNDVKADINREIELDELRKFKSTFEDAARGFEGTVNTAVDSVQSEVSKTEAELDALTRIEDGAAAPSGTPQSAPADAASQSAEDGREPQGGAPPPPEKTAI
;
A
#
# COMPACT_ATOMS: atom_id res chain seq x y z
N MET A 1 -14.36 4.47 17.06
CA MET A 1 -14.70 4.62 15.63
C MET A 1 -14.70 3.29 14.87
N PHE A 2 -15.12 2.20 15.52
CA PHE A 2 -15.48 0.92 14.87
C PHE A 2 -16.79 0.46 15.49
N ASP A 3 -17.87 1.15 15.15
CA ASP A 3 -19.23 0.74 15.49
C ASP A 3 -19.66 -0.35 14.48
N VAL A 4 -19.00 -1.50 14.52
CA VAL A 4 -19.40 -2.65 13.70
C VAL A 4 -20.63 -3.25 14.36
N GLY A 5 -21.78 -2.70 14.03
CA GLY A 5 -23.07 -3.20 14.47
C GLY A 5 -23.49 -4.46 13.71
N PHE A 6 -24.64 -5.00 14.10
CA PHE A 6 -25.25 -6.12 13.37
C PHE A 6 -25.52 -5.76 11.89
N SER A 7 -25.85 -4.50 11.62
CA SER A 7 -26.10 -3.97 10.28
C SER A 7 -24.86 -4.05 9.37
N GLU A 8 -23.71 -3.52 9.80
CA GLU A 8 -22.45 -3.61 9.05
C GLU A 8 -22.05 -5.08 8.79
N LEU A 9 -22.21 -5.95 9.79
CA LEU A 9 -21.88 -7.37 9.63
C LEU A 9 -22.77 -8.06 8.58
N MET A 10 -24.05 -7.70 8.53
CA MET A 10 -24.98 -8.13 7.46
C MET A 10 -24.51 -7.66 6.08
N VAL A 11 -24.13 -6.39 5.94
CA VAL A 11 -23.64 -5.84 4.66
C VAL A 11 -22.38 -6.58 4.20
N ILE A 12 -21.40 -6.77 5.09
CA ILE A 12 -20.17 -7.53 4.79
C ILE A 12 -20.50 -8.97 4.40
N ALA A 13 -21.44 -9.62 5.10
CA ALA A 13 -21.87 -10.98 4.76
C ALA A 13 -22.46 -11.04 3.35
N VAL A 14 -23.32 -10.08 2.96
CA VAL A 14 -23.89 -10.02 1.60
C VAL A 14 -22.80 -9.81 0.56
N VAL A 15 -21.88 -8.87 0.78
CA VAL A 15 -20.75 -8.64 -0.15
C VAL A 15 -19.89 -9.89 -0.28
N ALA A 16 -19.58 -10.56 0.83
CA ALA A 16 -18.81 -11.80 0.83
C ALA A 16 -19.54 -12.91 0.04
N LEU A 17 -20.86 -13.02 0.16
CA LEU A 17 -21.66 -13.98 -0.62
C LEU A 17 -21.61 -13.68 -2.12
N ILE A 18 -21.58 -12.42 -2.54
CA ILE A 18 -21.51 -12.05 -3.96
C ILE A 18 -20.10 -12.35 -4.52
N VAL A 19 -19.05 -11.94 -3.80
CA VAL A 19 -17.67 -12.03 -4.28
C VAL A 19 -17.17 -13.47 -4.27
N ILE A 20 -17.36 -14.18 -3.15
CA ILE A 20 -16.89 -15.56 -2.97
C ILE A 20 -17.90 -16.55 -3.53
N GLY A 21 -19.19 -16.22 -3.46
CA GLY A 21 -20.29 -17.12 -3.79
C GLY A 21 -20.87 -17.82 -2.55
N PRO A 22 -22.20 -18.01 -2.47
CA PRO A 22 -22.88 -18.63 -1.33
C PRO A 22 -22.47 -20.09 -1.07
N GLU A 23 -22.01 -20.79 -2.11
CA GLU A 23 -21.59 -22.19 -2.01
C GLU A 23 -20.14 -22.33 -1.51
N ARG A 24 -19.31 -21.30 -1.73
CA ARG A 24 -17.87 -21.33 -1.43
C ARG A 24 -17.56 -20.76 -0.04
N LEU A 25 -18.29 -19.73 0.40
CA LEU A 25 -18.16 -19.14 1.74
C LEU A 25 -18.22 -20.20 2.88
N PRO A 26 -19.21 -21.10 2.95
CA PRO A 26 -19.27 -22.12 4.00
C PRO A 26 -18.09 -23.10 3.94
N ARG A 27 -17.56 -23.37 2.75
CA ARG A 27 -16.39 -24.23 2.58
C ARG A 27 -15.14 -23.56 3.15
N VAL A 28 -14.92 -22.28 2.86
CA VAL A 28 -13.80 -21.50 3.42
C VAL A 28 -13.92 -21.38 4.93
N ALA A 29 -15.11 -21.03 5.44
CA ALA A 29 -15.36 -20.92 6.87
C ALA A 29 -15.08 -22.24 7.61
N ARG A 30 -15.47 -23.38 7.04
CA ARG A 30 -15.16 -24.71 7.60
C ARG A 30 -13.66 -25.00 7.61
N THR A 31 -12.96 -24.70 6.52
CA THR A 31 -11.50 -24.90 6.44
C THR A 31 -10.77 -24.03 7.46
N MET A 32 -11.11 -22.75 7.53
CA MET A 32 -10.55 -21.82 8.51
C MET A 32 -10.89 -22.23 9.93
N GLY A 33 -12.13 -22.63 10.19
CA GLY A 33 -12.58 -23.12 11.49
C GLY A 33 -11.83 -24.38 11.92
N HIS A 34 -11.52 -25.30 11.00
CA HIS A 34 -10.69 -26.47 11.32
C HIS A 34 -9.27 -26.09 11.71
N LEU A 35 -8.69 -25.10 11.02
CA LEU A 35 -7.34 -24.61 11.31
C LEU A 35 -7.30 -23.88 12.66
N PHE A 36 -8.24 -22.96 12.89
CA PHE A 36 -8.40 -22.27 14.16
C PHE A 36 -8.70 -23.22 15.32
N GLY A 37 -9.54 -24.23 15.12
CA GLY A 37 -9.85 -25.22 16.14
C GLY A 37 -8.63 -26.05 16.56
N ARG A 38 -7.76 -26.42 15.60
CA ARG A 38 -6.49 -27.08 15.89
C ARG A 38 -5.51 -26.16 16.62
N LEU A 39 -5.38 -24.91 16.17
CA LEU A 39 -4.53 -23.92 16.79
C LEU A 39 -4.96 -23.63 18.23
N GLN A 40 -6.26 -23.46 18.47
CA GLN A 40 -6.82 -23.24 19.80
C GLN A 40 -6.50 -24.41 20.73
N ARG A 41 -6.54 -25.65 20.23
CA ARG A 41 -6.19 -26.84 21.01
C ARG A 41 -4.71 -26.85 21.39
N TYR A 42 -3.83 -26.57 20.43
CA TYR A 42 -2.39 -26.44 20.68
C TYR A 42 -2.08 -25.32 21.67
N VAL A 43 -2.71 -24.15 21.53
CA VAL A 43 -2.57 -23.04 22.46
C VAL A 43 -3.07 -23.42 23.86
N ASN A 44 -4.15 -24.19 23.97
CA ASN A 44 -4.64 -24.65 25.26
C ASN A 44 -3.70 -25.66 25.92
N ASP A 45 -3.13 -26.59 25.15
CA ASP A 45 -2.17 -27.58 25.65
C ASP A 45 -0.89 -26.86 26.14
N VAL A 46 -0.36 -25.95 25.32
CA VAL A 46 0.78 -25.10 25.68
C VAL A 46 0.44 -24.21 26.88
N LYS A 47 -0.74 -23.60 26.94
CA LYS A 47 -1.14 -22.79 28.10
C LYS A 47 -1.28 -23.63 29.37
N ALA A 48 -1.68 -24.90 29.27
CA ALA A 48 -1.78 -25.81 30.41
C ALA A 48 -0.39 -26.21 30.93
N ASP A 49 0.58 -26.43 30.04
CA ASP A 49 1.98 -26.68 30.39
C ASP A 49 2.64 -25.42 30.96
N ILE A 50 2.47 -24.27 30.30
CA ILE A 50 3.07 -23.00 30.71
C ILE A 50 2.41 -22.48 32.01
N ASN A 51 1.09 -22.59 32.25
CA ASN A 51 0.45 -22.16 33.52
C ASN A 51 1.04 -22.84 34.76
N ARG A 52 1.77 -23.94 34.59
CA ARG A 52 2.48 -24.63 35.67
C ARG A 52 3.84 -24.00 36.00
N GLU A 53 4.35 -23.11 35.14
CA GLU A 53 5.69 -22.51 35.17
C GLU A 53 5.77 -20.98 34.92
N ILE A 54 4.68 -20.24 34.60
CA ILE A 54 4.79 -18.80 34.23
C ILE A 54 5.28 -17.91 35.38
N GLU A 55 6.49 -17.38 35.18
CA GLU A 55 6.98 -16.09 35.66
C GLU A 55 6.36 -14.95 34.83
N LEU A 56 5.95 -13.85 35.48
CA LEU A 56 5.26 -12.68 34.89
C LEU A 56 6.02 -11.98 33.74
N ASP A 57 7.28 -12.34 33.48
CA ASP A 57 8.18 -11.70 32.52
C ASP A 57 7.89 -12.04 31.05
N GLU A 58 7.40 -13.25 30.74
CA GLU A 58 7.12 -13.61 29.34
C GLU A 58 5.87 -12.93 28.79
N LEU A 59 4.84 -12.77 29.63
CA LEU A 59 3.63 -11.99 29.31
C LEU A 59 3.98 -10.51 29.06
N ARG A 60 4.92 -9.95 29.82
CA ARG A 60 5.42 -8.59 29.61
C ARG A 60 6.17 -8.45 28.28
N LYS A 61 7.02 -9.42 27.93
CA LYS A 61 7.69 -9.45 26.62
C LYS A 61 6.69 -9.51 25.47
N PHE A 62 5.70 -10.39 25.54
CA PHE A 62 4.67 -10.50 24.50
C PHE A 62 3.88 -9.19 24.33
N LYS A 63 3.49 -8.56 25.45
CA LYS A 63 2.82 -7.26 25.43
C LYS A 63 3.70 -6.17 24.80
N SER A 64 4.99 -6.11 25.17
CA SER A 64 5.93 -5.15 24.60
C SER A 64 6.10 -5.34 23.10
N THR A 65 6.32 -6.58 22.63
CA THR A 65 6.45 -6.88 21.20
C THR A 65 5.19 -6.53 20.42
N PHE A 66 4.01 -6.76 21.02
CA PHE A 66 2.74 -6.38 20.40
C PHE A 66 2.54 -4.86 20.34
N GLU A 67 2.88 -4.12 21.40
CA GLU A 67 2.86 -2.65 21.43
C GLU A 67 3.85 -2.04 20.41
N ASP A 68 5.02 -2.65 20.22
CA ASP A 68 6.00 -2.22 19.22
C ASP A 68 5.51 -2.48 17.79
N ALA A 69 4.93 -3.67 17.54
CA ALA A 69 4.33 -4.01 16.25
C ALA A 69 3.13 -3.11 15.91
N ALA A 70 2.27 -2.83 16.88
CA ALA A 70 1.12 -1.94 16.72
C ALA A 70 1.55 -0.52 16.34
N ARG A 71 2.57 0.02 17.03
CA ARG A 71 3.14 1.35 16.70
C ARG A 71 3.74 1.41 15.29
N GLY A 72 4.42 0.35 14.85
CA GLY A 72 4.94 0.27 13.47
C GLY A 72 3.84 0.20 12.42
N PHE A 73 2.73 -0.47 12.73
CA PHE A 73 1.56 -0.56 11.86
C PHE A 73 0.84 0.79 11.72
N GLU A 74 0.62 1.50 12.82
CA GLU A 74 0.01 2.84 12.81
C GLU A 74 0.76 3.84 11.93
N GLY A 75 2.11 3.84 12.00
CA GLY A 75 2.94 4.70 11.15
C GLY A 75 2.84 4.36 9.66
N THR A 76 2.77 3.07 9.34
CA THR A 76 2.64 2.59 7.95
C THR A 76 1.25 2.89 7.37
N VAL A 77 0.20 2.70 8.17
CA VAL A 77 -1.19 2.98 7.77
C VAL A 77 -1.41 4.46 7.55
N ASN A 78 -0.96 5.34 8.46
CA ASN A 78 -1.10 6.79 8.26
C ASN A 78 -0.38 7.25 6.98
N THR A 79 0.86 6.80 6.75
CA THR A 79 1.61 7.15 5.53
C THR A 79 0.92 6.66 4.25
N ALA A 80 0.34 5.46 4.28
CA ALA A 80 -0.40 4.90 3.16
C ALA A 80 -1.70 5.68 2.90
N VAL A 81 -2.43 6.06 3.95
CA VAL A 81 -3.65 6.87 3.86
C VAL A 81 -3.35 8.26 3.31
N ASP A 82 -2.30 8.93 3.79
CA ASP A 82 -1.88 10.25 3.32
C ASP A 82 -1.53 10.21 1.83
N SER A 83 -0.82 9.16 1.39
CA SER A 83 -0.45 8.98 -0.01
C SER A 83 -1.69 8.80 -0.89
N VAL A 84 -2.64 7.95 -0.48
CA VAL A 84 -3.90 7.73 -1.20
C VAL A 84 -4.73 9.02 -1.26
N GLN A 85 -4.85 9.75 -0.15
CA GLN A 85 -5.60 11.01 -0.10
C GLN A 85 -4.99 12.08 -1.03
N SER A 86 -3.66 12.14 -1.11
CA SER A 86 -2.96 13.06 -2.00
C SER A 86 -3.19 12.74 -3.49
N GLU A 87 -3.21 11.46 -3.86
CA GLU A 87 -3.44 11.02 -5.26
C GLU A 87 -4.90 11.19 -5.67
N VAL A 88 -5.84 10.92 -4.76
CA VAL A 88 -7.27 11.19 -4.97
C VAL A 88 -7.50 12.68 -5.17
N SER A 89 -6.94 13.54 -4.31
CA SER A 89 -7.12 15.00 -4.42
C SER A 89 -6.56 15.57 -5.73
N LYS A 90 -5.42 15.06 -6.21
CA LYS A 90 -4.85 15.44 -7.51
C LYS A 90 -5.73 14.99 -8.67
N THR A 91 -6.25 13.76 -8.60
CA THR A 91 -7.12 13.19 -9.62
C THR A 91 -8.44 13.98 -9.71
N GLU A 92 -9.00 14.38 -8.57
CA GLU A 92 -10.20 15.24 -8.52
C GLU A 92 -9.95 16.62 -9.12
N ALA A 93 -8.81 17.26 -8.83
CA ALA A 93 -8.44 18.56 -9.40
C ALA A 93 -8.22 18.50 -10.92
N GLU A 94 -7.64 17.41 -11.43
CA GLU A 94 -7.44 17.18 -12.85
C GLU A 94 -8.76 16.91 -13.57
N LEU A 95 -9.67 16.14 -12.96
CA LEU A 95 -11.02 15.90 -13.48
C LEU A 95 -11.88 17.18 -13.52
N ASP A 96 -11.81 18.04 -12.49
CA ASP A 96 -12.52 19.33 -12.47
C ASP A 96 -12.00 20.27 -13.58
N ALA A 97 -10.68 20.29 -13.79
CA ALA A 97 -10.05 21.06 -14.86
C ALA A 97 -10.46 20.56 -16.25
N LEU A 98 -10.54 19.24 -16.47
CA LEU A 98 -11.01 18.64 -17.72
C LEU A 98 -12.50 18.92 -17.96
N THR A 99 -13.34 18.82 -16.93
CA THR A 99 -14.79 19.06 -17.02
C THR A 99 -15.10 20.53 -17.29
N ARG A 100 -14.32 21.45 -16.72
CA ARG A 100 -14.44 22.91 -16.98
C ARG A 100 -14.08 23.29 -18.42
N ILE A 101 -13.24 22.50 -19.10
CA ILE A 101 -12.90 22.71 -20.52
C ILE A 101 -14.05 22.25 -21.45
N GLU A 102 -14.83 21.23 -21.06
CA GLU A 102 -15.98 20.77 -21.85
C GLU A 102 -17.24 21.65 -21.69
N ASP A 103 -17.42 22.38 -20.57
CA ASP A 103 -18.61 23.19 -20.28
C ASP A 103 -18.53 24.67 -20.73
N GLY A 104 -17.47 25.09 -21.45
CA GLY A 104 -17.12 26.51 -21.58
C GLY A 104 -16.75 27.03 -22.97
N ALA A 105 -17.72 27.18 -23.88
CA ALA A 105 -17.58 28.06 -25.04
C ALA A 105 -17.92 29.52 -24.65
N ALA A 106 -16.93 30.31 -24.20
CA ALA A 106 -16.87 31.77 -24.38
C ALA A 106 -15.53 32.38 -23.84
N ALA A 107 -14.62 32.73 -24.75
CA ALA A 107 -13.53 33.69 -24.51
C ALA A 107 -14.07 35.14 -24.64
N PRO A 108 -13.41 36.22 -24.14
CA PRO A 108 -12.10 36.64 -24.66
C PRO A 108 -11.14 37.34 -23.67
N SER A 109 -9.84 37.32 -24.01
CA SER A 109 -8.92 38.48 -24.07
C SER A 109 -7.54 38.20 -23.48
N GLY A 110 -6.54 38.13 -24.35
CA GLY A 110 -5.13 38.03 -23.96
C GLY A 110 -4.16 37.84 -25.13
N THR A 111 -4.29 38.56 -26.23
CA THR A 111 -3.22 38.77 -27.23
C THR A 111 -3.19 40.27 -27.58
N PRO A 112 -2.02 40.92 -27.72
CA PRO A 112 -1.04 40.54 -28.73
C PRO A 112 0.45 40.74 -28.35
N GLN A 113 1.35 39.87 -28.80
CA GLN A 113 2.58 40.38 -29.42
C GLN A 113 3.21 39.38 -30.39
N SER A 114 3.43 39.90 -31.59
CA SER A 114 3.98 39.31 -32.81
C SER A 114 5.37 38.71 -32.68
N ALA A 115 5.62 37.71 -33.52
CA ALA A 115 6.94 37.24 -33.95
C ALA A 115 7.80 38.35 -34.57
N PRO A 116 9.13 38.14 -34.73
CA PRO A 116 9.56 37.51 -35.98
C PRO A 116 10.65 36.45 -35.82
N ALA A 117 10.71 35.60 -36.83
CA ALA A 117 11.79 34.67 -37.10
C ALA A 117 13.14 35.40 -37.24
N ASP A 118 14.20 34.80 -36.72
CA ASP A 118 15.54 34.95 -37.29
C ASP A 118 16.13 33.57 -37.53
N ALA A 119 16.62 33.41 -38.75
CA ALA A 119 17.09 32.19 -39.34
C ALA A 119 18.58 31.99 -39.05
N ALA A 120 18.98 30.72 -39.10
CA ALA A 120 20.34 30.25 -39.37
C ALA A 120 21.38 30.44 -38.25
N SER A 121 21.82 29.31 -37.69
CA SER A 121 23.17 28.82 -37.99
C SER A 121 23.30 27.34 -37.65
N GLN A 122 23.54 26.56 -38.71
CA GLN A 122 24.15 25.24 -38.66
C GLN A 122 25.66 25.39 -38.33
N SER A 123 26.28 24.26 -37.98
CA SER A 123 27.74 24.04 -37.85
C SER A 123 28.27 24.35 -36.45
N ALA A 124 29.18 23.60 -35.84
CA ALA A 124 29.87 22.36 -36.14
C ALA A 124 30.62 21.98 -34.84
N GLU A 125 31.36 20.88 -34.91
CA GLU A 125 32.40 20.40 -33.97
C GLU A 125 31.89 19.46 -32.87
N ASP A 126 32.06 18.16 -33.05
CA ASP A 126 33.33 17.39 -33.11
C ASP A 126 33.99 17.32 -31.73
N GLY A 127 34.09 16.08 -31.24
CA GLY A 127 34.54 15.79 -29.88
C GLY A 127 34.49 14.30 -29.56
N ARG A 128 35.22 13.49 -30.36
CA ARG A 128 35.91 12.27 -29.90
C ARG A 128 36.45 12.50 -28.47
N GLU A 129 36.42 11.59 -27.51
CA GLU A 129 36.77 10.17 -27.52
C GLU A 129 36.36 9.51 -26.18
N PRO A 130 36.35 8.17 -26.09
CA PRO A 130 35.96 7.40 -24.91
C PRO A 130 37.19 6.90 -24.12
N GLN A 131 37.32 7.18 -22.82
CA GLN A 131 38.29 6.46 -21.97
C GLN A 131 37.90 6.43 -20.49
N GLY A 132 38.09 5.26 -19.88
CA GLY A 132 38.02 5.00 -18.44
C GLY A 132 36.89 4.03 -18.11
N GLY A 133 37.09 2.83 -17.59
CA GLY A 133 38.25 2.19 -17.01
C GLY A 133 37.74 0.90 -16.37
N ALA A 134 38.57 -0.14 -16.39
CA ALA A 134 38.24 -1.51 -16.01
C ALA A 134 37.59 -1.71 -14.62
N PRO A 135 36.81 -2.79 -14.42
CA PRO A 135 36.35 -3.21 -13.10
C PRO A 135 37.44 -4.01 -12.35
N PRO A 136 37.65 -3.80 -11.04
CA PRO A 136 38.31 -4.76 -10.17
C PRO A 136 37.33 -5.60 -9.33
N PRO A 137 37.78 -6.76 -8.78
CA PRO A 137 36.96 -7.94 -8.51
C PRO A 137 36.47 -8.03 -7.05
N PRO A 138 35.71 -9.08 -6.72
CA PRO A 138 36.12 -9.86 -5.55
C PRO A 138 36.36 -11.35 -5.85
N GLU A 139 37.54 -11.80 -5.45
CA GLU A 139 37.90 -13.20 -5.22
C GLU A 139 36.97 -13.84 -4.18
N LYS A 140 36.51 -15.07 -4.45
CA LYS A 140 36.72 -16.19 -3.53
C LYS A 140 36.51 -17.55 -4.20
N THR A 141 37.66 -18.21 -4.36
CA THR A 141 37.94 -19.65 -4.45
C THR A 141 36.95 -20.58 -3.74
N ALA A 142 36.67 -21.70 -4.42
CA ALA A 142 36.43 -23.09 -3.98
C ALA A 142 36.21 -23.33 -2.47
N ILE A 143 35.23 -24.14 -2.06
CA ILE A 143 35.08 -25.59 -2.27
C ILE A 143 33.61 -25.96 -2.13
#